data_AF-A0A7C4ES93-F1
#
_entry.id   AF-A0A7C4ES93-F1
#
_cell.length_a   1.000
_cell.length_b   1.000
_cell.length_c   1.000
_cell.angle_alpha   90.00
_cell.angle_beta   90.00
_cell.angle_gamma   90.00
#
_symmetry.space_group_name_H-M   'P 1'
#
loop_
_entity.id
_entity.type
_entity.pdbx_description
1 polymer ?
#
loop_
_entity_poly.entity_id
_entity_poly.type
_entity_poly.pdbx_seq_one_letter_code
_entity_poly.pdbx_strand_id
1 'polypeptide(L)'
;MNKRDQHHTTGSIKFSRRDFMKFSGMTILSAGIVGTHVDALGKQQVTWGFLLVDMKKCQGCTSCMLACSLVHHGVENPSLARIQILQNPYGSWPDDLTIAQCRQCVEPACVAACPVGALAPDPEFGNVTRVDASKCIGCKSCIAACPYTPSRPVWNFTEGHSQKCDLCAYTPYWNETGGPEGKKACVEMCPLGAITFTKIVPDQNREDSYTVNLRGLPWARLGYPGWDTPLLDTLFASARKRTGGGR
;
A
#
# COMPACT_ATOMS: atom_id res chain seq x y z
N MET A 1 8.36 -71.93 -35.12
CA MET A 1 7.17 -71.85 -36.00
C MET A 1 6.45 -70.54 -35.71
N ASN A 2 6.54 -69.52 -36.59
CA ASN A 2 5.54 -69.16 -37.63
C ASN A 2 4.17 -68.81 -37.02
N LYS A 3 3.44 -67.72 -37.35
CA LYS A 3 3.57 -66.59 -38.29
C LYS A 3 2.26 -65.75 -38.12
N ARG A 4 2.25 -64.50 -38.62
CA ARG A 4 1.09 -63.63 -38.95
C ARG A 4 0.39 -62.90 -37.79
N ASP A 5 -0.27 -61.76 -37.96
CA ASP A 5 -0.17 -60.55 -38.80
C ASP A 5 -1.50 -59.80 -38.53
N GLN A 6 -1.39 -58.53 -38.12
CA GLN A 6 -2.26 -57.38 -38.40
C GLN A 6 -3.78 -57.43 -38.18
N HIS A 7 -4.33 -56.42 -37.48
CA HIS A 7 -5.23 -55.45 -38.10
C HIS A 7 -5.41 -54.20 -37.23
N HIS A 8 -4.95 -53.06 -37.75
CA HIS A 8 -5.38 -51.72 -37.38
C HIS A 8 -6.82 -51.51 -37.89
N THR A 9 -7.74 -51.06 -37.02
CA THR A 9 -8.99 -50.43 -37.45
C THR A 9 -9.25 -49.17 -36.63
N THR A 10 -8.99 -48.04 -37.27
CA THR A 10 -9.33 -46.69 -36.84
C THR A 10 -10.85 -46.52 -36.95
N GLY A 11 -11.57 -46.63 -35.83
CA GLY A 11 -13.01 -46.35 -35.77
C GLY A 11 -13.27 -44.86 -35.58
N SER A 12 -13.59 -44.12 -36.64
CA SER A 12 -14.09 -42.75 -36.53
C SER A 12 -15.51 -42.78 -35.94
N ILE A 13 -15.69 -42.28 -34.72
CA ILE A 13 -17.01 -42.12 -34.10
C ILE A 13 -17.74 -40.97 -34.81
N LYS A 14 -18.75 -41.29 -35.63
CA LYS A 14 -19.65 -40.29 -36.23
C LYS A 14 -20.70 -39.88 -35.20
N PHE A 15 -20.56 -38.69 -34.62
CA PHE A 15 -21.62 -38.05 -33.83
C PHE A 15 -22.74 -37.52 -34.75
N SER A 16 -23.98 -37.94 -34.52
CA SER A 16 -25.15 -37.42 -35.23
C SER A 16 -25.71 -36.16 -34.55
N ARG A 17 -26.37 -35.28 -35.31
CA ARG A 17 -27.11 -34.11 -34.79
C ARG A 17 -28.13 -34.48 -33.72
N ARG A 18 -28.64 -35.71 -33.75
CA ARG A 18 -29.57 -36.24 -32.74
C ARG A 18 -28.89 -36.59 -31.42
N ASP A 19 -27.60 -36.94 -31.45
CA ASP A 19 -26.80 -37.24 -30.26
C ASP A 19 -26.31 -35.95 -29.59
N PHE A 20 -26.04 -34.90 -30.38
CA PHE A 20 -25.78 -33.55 -29.85
C PHE A 20 -26.98 -33.00 -29.08
N MET A 21 -28.22 -33.19 -29.58
CA MET A 21 -29.43 -32.75 -28.87
C MET A 21 -29.69 -33.51 -27.56
N LYS A 22 -29.23 -34.77 -27.44
CA LYS A 22 -29.29 -35.51 -26.17
C LYS A 22 -28.28 -34.98 -25.15
N PHE A 23 -27.13 -34.49 -25.61
CA PHE A 23 -26.10 -33.92 -24.73
C PHE A 23 -26.40 -32.47 -24.33
N SER A 24 -27.06 -31.70 -25.19
CA SER A 24 -27.45 -30.31 -24.90
C SER A 24 -28.68 -30.18 -23.99
N GLY A 25 -29.44 -31.26 -23.79
CA GLY A 25 -30.65 -31.27 -22.95
C GLY A 25 -30.39 -31.52 -21.45
N MET A 26 -29.14 -31.77 -21.04
CA MET A 26 -28.82 -32.25 -19.68
C MET A 26 -27.88 -31.33 -18.89
N THR A 27 -27.86 -30.03 -19.19
CA THR A 27 -27.06 -29.02 -18.46
C THR A 27 -27.91 -27.85 -17.93
N ILE A 28 -29.07 -28.15 -17.34
CA ILE A 28 -29.78 -27.20 -16.47
C ILE A 28 -30.23 -27.92 -15.19
N LEU A 29 -29.29 -28.38 -14.38
CA LEU A 29 -29.52 -28.71 -12.96
C LEU A 29 -28.25 -28.46 -12.13
N SER A 30 -27.67 -27.26 -12.25
CA SER A 30 -26.73 -26.71 -11.27
C SER A 30 -27.06 -25.27 -10.87
N ALA A 31 -28.28 -24.80 -11.13
CA ALA A 31 -28.81 -23.53 -10.64
C ALA A 31 -29.19 -23.55 -9.14
N GLY A 32 -28.72 -24.53 -8.36
CA GLY A 32 -29.13 -24.77 -6.97
C GLY A 32 -28.05 -24.64 -5.90
N ILE A 33 -26.77 -24.44 -6.25
CA ILE A 33 -25.67 -24.23 -5.28
C ILE A 33 -24.72 -23.12 -5.76
N VAL A 34 -25.28 -22.00 -6.21
CA VAL A 34 -24.47 -20.79 -6.53
C VAL A 34 -24.86 -19.60 -5.64
N GLY A 35 -25.83 -19.78 -4.73
CA GLY A 35 -26.41 -18.70 -3.94
C GLY A 35 -26.31 -18.86 -2.43
N THR A 36 -25.17 -19.24 -1.86
CA THR A 36 -24.93 -19.12 -0.40
C THR A 36 -23.48 -18.86 0.03
N HIS A 37 -22.49 -18.75 -0.88
CA HIS A 37 -21.11 -18.40 -0.47
C HIS A 37 -20.78 -16.91 -0.54
N VAL A 38 -21.72 -16.05 -0.95
CA VAL A 38 -21.49 -14.60 -0.97
C VAL A 38 -21.72 -13.90 0.37
N ASP A 39 -22.25 -14.60 1.38
CA ASP A 39 -22.53 -14.00 2.70
C ASP A 39 -21.64 -14.53 3.86
N ALA A 40 -20.56 -15.25 3.56
CA ALA A 40 -19.56 -15.67 4.56
C ALA A 40 -18.27 -14.82 4.58
N LEU A 41 -18.15 -13.83 3.69
CA LEU A 41 -17.08 -12.82 3.72
C LEU A 41 -17.59 -11.55 4.42
N GLY A 42 -18.04 -11.70 5.67
CA GLY A 42 -18.29 -10.56 6.54
C GLY A 42 -16.99 -9.79 6.77
N LYS A 43 -16.89 -8.60 6.18
CA LYS A 43 -15.92 -7.53 6.48
C LYS A 43 -14.47 -8.02 6.65
N GLN A 44 -13.82 -8.12 5.50
CA GLN A 44 -12.41 -8.44 5.27
C GLN A 44 -11.46 -7.66 6.19
N GLN A 45 -10.45 -8.37 6.70
CA GLN A 45 -9.53 -7.97 7.77
C GLN A 45 -8.93 -6.56 7.60
N VAL A 46 -9.40 -5.66 8.46
CA VAL A 46 -8.93 -4.28 8.58
C VAL A 46 -7.46 -4.31 9.01
N THR A 47 -6.56 -3.79 8.18
CA THR A 47 -5.19 -3.49 8.61
C THR A 47 -5.21 -2.41 9.69
N TRP A 48 -4.43 -2.56 10.75
CA TRP A 48 -4.53 -1.71 11.95
C TRP A 48 -3.74 -0.40 11.88
N GLY A 49 -3.31 0.04 10.69
CA GLY A 49 -2.54 1.27 10.63
C GLY A 49 -2.24 1.82 9.25
N PHE A 50 -2.13 3.14 9.22
CA PHE A 50 -1.96 3.94 8.02
C PHE A 50 -0.93 5.05 8.29
N LEU A 51 -0.13 5.36 7.27
CA LEU A 51 0.75 6.53 7.30
C LEU A 51 0.07 7.70 6.58
N LEU A 52 -0.01 8.84 7.27
CA LEU A 52 -0.47 10.10 6.70
C LEU A 52 0.73 11.02 6.49
N VAL A 53 0.67 11.85 5.47
CA VAL A 53 1.79 12.71 5.07
C VAL A 53 1.33 14.16 4.89
N ASP A 54 2.22 15.10 5.16
CA ASP A 54 2.03 16.52 4.84
C ASP A 54 3.14 16.99 3.89
N MET A 55 2.79 17.09 2.61
CA MET A 55 3.73 17.51 1.56
C MET A 55 4.20 18.96 1.73
N LYS A 56 3.41 19.81 2.41
CA LYS A 56 3.78 21.20 2.74
C LYS A 56 4.67 21.31 3.97
N LYS A 57 5.04 20.18 4.57
CA LYS A 57 6.11 20.08 5.59
C LYS A 57 7.35 19.39 5.04
N CYS A 58 7.19 18.42 4.16
CA CYS A 58 8.29 17.65 3.59
C CYS A 58 9.30 18.54 2.87
N GLN A 59 10.59 18.35 3.16
CA GLN A 59 11.71 19.04 2.50
C GLN A 59 12.56 18.08 1.65
N GLY A 60 12.08 16.86 1.39
CA GLY A 60 12.76 15.90 0.52
C GLY A 60 14.09 15.34 1.05
N CYS A 61 14.39 15.47 2.35
CA CYS A 61 15.70 15.12 2.92
C CYS A 61 16.06 13.63 2.92
N THR A 62 15.16 12.74 2.46
CA THR A 62 15.35 11.27 2.37
C THR A 62 15.61 10.52 3.68
N SER A 63 15.64 11.18 4.85
CA SER A 63 15.92 10.55 6.15
C SER A 63 14.97 9.38 6.46
N CYS A 64 13.70 9.49 6.06
CA CYS A 64 12.72 8.41 6.21
C CYS A 64 13.03 7.18 5.35
N MET A 65 13.67 7.36 4.19
CA MET A 65 14.09 6.27 3.31
C MET A 65 15.29 5.53 3.91
N LEU A 66 16.32 6.28 4.33
CA LEU A 66 17.52 5.73 4.94
C LEU A 66 17.18 4.98 6.24
N ALA A 67 16.36 5.57 7.10
CA ALA A 67 15.89 4.90 8.32
C ALA A 67 15.10 3.63 7.99
N CYS A 68 14.23 3.66 6.97
CA CYS A 68 13.47 2.49 6.57
C CYS A 68 14.38 1.35 6.10
N SER A 69 15.33 1.61 5.19
CA SER A 69 16.25 0.55 4.75
C SER A 69 17.12 0.06 5.91
N LEU A 70 17.57 0.94 6.80
CA LEU A 70 18.44 0.58 7.91
C LEU A 70 17.76 -0.40 8.87
N VAL A 71 16.53 -0.10 9.33
CA VAL A 71 15.83 -0.96 10.32
C VAL A 71 15.43 -2.32 9.75
N HIS A 72 15.26 -2.43 8.44
CA HIS A 72 14.83 -3.66 7.79
C HIS A 72 15.96 -4.50 7.21
N HIS A 73 17.03 -3.86 6.73
CA HIS A 73 18.10 -4.49 5.95
C HIS A 73 19.49 -4.26 6.54
N GLY A 74 19.62 -3.47 7.61
CA GLY A 74 20.90 -3.16 8.24
C GLY A 74 21.80 -2.23 7.41
N VAL A 75 21.25 -1.63 6.34
CA VAL A 75 21.99 -0.78 5.42
C VAL A 75 21.20 0.48 5.06
N GLU A 76 21.92 1.58 4.85
CA GLU A 76 21.36 2.83 4.36
C GLU A 76 21.36 2.84 2.83
N ASN A 77 20.22 2.51 2.23
CA ASN A 77 20.06 2.42 0.79
C ASN A 77 18.64 2.86 0.39
N PRO A 78 18.48 4.04 -0.22
CA PRO A 78 17.19 4.55 -0.70
C PRO A 78 16.43 3.55 -1.59
N SER A 79 17.11 2.74 -2.41
CA SER A 79 16.47 1.77 -3.30
C SER A 79 15.85 0.58 -2.55
N LEU A 80 16.28 0.33 -1.32
CA LEU A 80 15.73 -0.72 -0.45
C LEU A 80 14.63 -0.19 0.48
N ALA A 81 14.39 1.12 0.52
CA ALA A 81 13.38 1.71 1.37
C ALA A 81 11.96 1.34 0.87
N ARG A 82 11.10 0.95 1.81
CA ARG A 82 9.68 0.62 1.54
C ARG A 82 8.79 1.87 1.37
N ILE A 83 9.33 3.05 1.68
CA ILE A 83 8.76 4.38 1.46
C ILE A 83 9.72 5.13 0.55
N GLN A 84 9.22 5.86 -0.45
CA GLN A 84 10.07 6.56 -1.43
C GLN A 84 9.78 8.05 -1.43
N ILE A 85 10.82 8.88 -1.42
CA ILE A 85 10.72 10.31 -1.74
C ILE A 85 11.03 10.44 -3.23
N LEU A 86 10.10 11.02 -3.97
CA LEU A 86 10.28 11.34 -5.37
C LEU A 86 10.26 12.85 -5.51
N GLN A 87 11.26 13.40 -6.20
CA GLN A 87 11.38 14.82 -6.46
C GLN A 87 11.49 15.08 -7.96
N ASN A 88 10.67 15.99 -8.46
CA ASN A 88 10.79 16.54 -9.79
C ASN A 88 11.75 17.74 -9.74
N PRO A 89 12.97 17.66 -10.29
CA PRO A 89 13.94 18.75 -10.22
C PRO A 89 13.53 20.01 -10.99
N TYR A 90 12.49 19.91 -11.82
CA TYR A 90 11.92 21.03 -12.58
C TYR A 90 10.63 21.58 -11.97
N GLY A 91 10.14 20.97 -10.88
CA GLY A 91 8.96 21.44 -10.16
C GLY A 91 9.30 22.56 -9.18
N SER A 92 8.26 23.22 -8.68
CA SER A 92 8.37 24.15 -7.56
C SER A 92 7.81 23.52 -6.29
N TRP A 93 8.49 23.73 -5.17
CA TRP A 93 7.98 23.30 -3.87
C TRP A 93 6.64 23.97 -3.55
N PRO A 94 5.66 23.24 -2.98
CA PRO A 94 5.71 21.86 -2.49
C PRO A 94 5.30 20.78 -3.51
N ASP A 95 4.94 21.18 -4.73
CA ASP A 95 4.36 20.28 -5.74
C ASP A 95 5.42 19.50 -6.52
N ASP A 96 6.70 19.80 -6.29
CA ASP A 96 7.85 19.07 -6.84
C ASP A 96 8.11 17.75 -6.10
N LEU A 97 7.60 17.59 -4.88
CA LEU A 97 7.86 16.45 -4.02
C LEU A 97 6.65 15.53 -3.92
N THR A 98 6.92 14.23 -3.73
CA THR A 98 5.91 13.24 -3.36
C THR A 98 6.51 12.24 -2.39
N ILE A 99 5.83 12.02 -1.26
CA ILE A 99 6.12 10.89 -0.38
C ILE A 99 5.27 9.70 -0.88
N ALA A 100 5.89 8.74 -1.55
CA ALA A 100 5.26 7.53 -2.00
C ALA A 100 5.25 6.48 -0.87
N GLN A 101 4.26 6.60 0.01
CA GLN A 101 3.97 5.67 1.11
C GLN A 101 2.93 4.63 0.70
N CYS A 102 3.14 3.36 1.04
CA CYS A 102 2.08 2.35 0.84
C CYS A 102 0.87 2.71 1.72
N ARG A 103 -0.32 2.69 1.10
CA ARG A 103 -1.57 3.09 1.74
C ARG A 103 -2.17 2.07 2.71
N GLN A 104 -1.63 0.85 2.76
CA GLN A 104 -2.20 -0.28 3.51
C GLN A 104 -3.70 -0.40 3.23
N CYS A 105 -4.08 -0.61 1.97
CA CYS A 105 -5.48 -0.56 1.58
C CYS A 105 -6.30 -1.64 2.32
N VAL A 106 -7.56 -1.32 2.65
CA VAL A 106 -8.49 -2.29 3.26
C VAL A 106 -8.79 -3.44 2.30
N GLU A 107 -8.92 -3.13 1.00
CA GLU A 107 -9.07 -4.11 -0.08
C GLU A 107 -7.83 -4.05 -0.99
N PRO A 108 -6.73 -4.73 -0.62
CA PRO A 108 -5.47 -4.60 -1.31
C PRO A 108 -5.46 -5.36 -2.65
N ALA A 109 -5.56 -4.63 -3.76
CA ALA A 109 -5.39 -5.18 -5.11
C ALA A 109 -4.06 -5.96 -5.29
N CYS A 110 -3.01 -5.54 -4.58
CA CYS A 110 -1.72 -6.20 -4.59
C CYS A 110 -1.72 -7.61 -3.95
N VAL A 111 -2.61 -7.86 -2.97
CA VAL A 111 -2.83 -9.20 -2.38
C VAL A 111 -3.57 -10.07 -3.38
N ALA A 112 -4.68 -9.56 -3.95
CA ALA A 112 -5.48 -10.28 -4.94
C ALA A 112 -4.68 -10.70 -6.18
N ALA A 113 -3.69 -9.90 -6.58
CA ALA A 113 -2.83 -10.17 -7.73
C ALA A 113 -1.67 -11.16 -7.45
N CYS A 114 -1.44 -11.58 -6.20
CA CYS A 114 -0.31 -12.45 -5.87
C CYS A 114 -0.66 -13.93 -6.14
N PRO A 115 -0.03 -14.60 -7.13
CA PRO A 115 -0.41 -15.97 -7.51
C PRO A 115 0.02 -17.04 -6.48
N VAL A 116 0.93 -16.68 -5.57
CA VAL A 116 1.54 -17.60 -4.60
C VAL A 116 1.21 -17.25 -3.15
N GLY A 117 0.31 -16.29 -2.92
CA GLY A 117 -0.10 -15.88 -1.58
C GLY A 117 1.03 -15.31 -0.71
N ALA A 118 2.07 -14.73 -1.34
CA ALA A 118 3.18 -14.10 -0.62
C ALA A 118 2.78 -12.76 0.02
N LEU A 119 1.70 -12.13 -0.42
CA LEU A 119 1.13 -10.95 0.22
C LEU A 119 -0.12 -11.35 0.99
N ALA A 120 -0.13 -11.12 2.30
CA ALA A 120 -1.29 -11.37 3.14
C ALA A 120 -1.29 -10.42 4.35
N PRO A 121 -2.47 -10.09 4.91
CA PRO A 121 -2.59 -9.58 6.27
C PRO A 121 -1.97 -10.59 7.24
N ASP A 122 -1.23 -10.08 8.20
CA ASP A 122 -0.68 -10.92 9.26
C ASP A 122 -1.33 -10.61 10.61
N PRO A 123 -2.10 -11.55 11.19
CA PRO A 123 -2.71 -11.39 12.50
C PRO A 123 -1.72 -11.13 13.64
N GLU A 124 -0.50 -11.70 13.58
CA GLU A 124 0.54 -11.46 14.57
C GLU A 124 1.02 -9.99 14.50
N PHE A 125 1.11 -9.50 13.26
CA PHE A 125 1.32 -8.14 12.78
C PHE A 125 0.22 -7.10 13.01
N GLY A 126 -0.86 -7.42 13.73
CA GLY A 126 -2.02 -6.53 13.79
C GLY A 126 -2.72 -6.35 12.43
N ASN A 127 -2.87 -7.46 11.71
CA ASN A 127 -3.40 -7.54 10.34
C ASN A 127 -2.70 -6.59 9.35
N VAL A 128 -1.44 -6.22 9.60
CA VAL A 128 -0.67 -5.47 8.61
C VAL A 128 -0.41 -6.39 7.42
N THR A 129 -0.82 -5.93 6.24
CA THR A 129 -0.46 -6.64 5.02
C THR A 129 1.05 -6.55 4.86
N ARG A 130 1.73 -7.66 4.61
CA ARG A 130 3.19 -7.70 4.39
C ARG A 130 3.54 -8.64 3.25
N VAL A 131 4.77 -8.56 2.76
CA VAL A 131 5.31 -9.55 1.83
C VAL A 131 6.11 -10.56 2.63
N ASP A 132 5.76 -11.84 2.49
CA ASP A 132 6.59 -12.97 2.90
C ASP A 132 7.63 -13.22 1.80
N ALA A 133 8.88 -12.86 2.09
CA ALA A 133 9.99 -13.01 1.15
C ALA A 133 10.22 -14.48 0.75
N SER A 134 9.97 -15.43 1.67
CA SER A 134 10.19 -16.86 1.42
C SER A 134 9.24 -17.46 0.39
N LYS A 135 8.05 -16.86 0.23
CA LYS A 135 7.03 -17.29 -0.75
C LYS A 135 7.09 -16.50 -2.05
N CYS A 136 7.76 -15.35 -2.07
CA CYS A 136 7.74 -14.45 -3.21
C CYS A 136 8.55 -15.01 -4.38
N ILE A 137 7.89 -15.33 -5.49
CA ILE A 137 8.53 -15.83 -6.72
C ILE A 137 9.06 -14.73 -7.66
N GLY A 138 9.04 -13.47 -7.22
CA GLY A 138 9.60 -12.37 -8.01
C GLY A 138 8.80 -11.94 -9.24
N CYS A 139 7.54 -12.36 -9.41
CA CYS A 139 6.73 -12.08 -10.61
C CYS A 139 6.32 -10.61 -10.80
N LYS A 140 6.42 -9.77 -9.76
CA LYS A 140 6.08 -8.33 -9.77
C LYS A 140 4.60 -7.99 -10.07
N SER A 141 3.69 -8.97 -10.09
CA SER A 141 2.25 -8.73 -10.30
C SER A 141 1.65 -7.77 -9.28
N CYS A 142 2.08 -7.85 -8.01
CA CYS A 142 1.62 -6.96 -6.95
C CYS A 142 2.03 -5.49 -7.17
N ILE A 143 3.14 -5.25 -7.88
CA ILE A 143 3.62 -3.92 -8.25
C ILE A 143 2.71 -3.34 -9.34
N ALA A 144 2.43 -4.13 -10.38
CA ALA A 144 1.60 -3.72 -11.50
C ALA A 144 0.12 -3.53 -11.12
N ALA A 145 -0.39 -4.33 -10.19
CA ALA A 145 -1.79 -4.29 -9.78
C ALA A 145 -2.14 -3.13 -8.82
N CYS A 146 -1.15 -2.44 -8.25
CA CYS A 146 -1.42 -1.37 -7.30
C CYS A 146 -1.91 -0.11 -8.04
N PRO A 147 -3.12 0.41 -7.73
CA PRO A 147 -3.67 1.57 -8.44
C PRO A 147 -2.99 2.89 -8.03
N TYR A 148 -2.32 2.90 -6.87
CA TYR A 148 -1.70 4.10 -6.30
C TYR A 148 -0.23 4.18 -6.73
N THR A 149 0.03 4.56 -7.97
CA THR A 149 1.38 4.88 -8.42
C THR A 149 1.67 6.36 -8.14
N PRO A 150 2.76 6.73 -7.43
CA PRO A 150 3.91 5.90 -7.06
C PRO A 150 3.84 5.17 -5.70
N SER A 151 2.81 5.39 -4.89
CA SER A 151 2.54 4.77 -3.57
C SER A 151 2.20 3.25 -3.60
N ARG A 152 3.09 2.44 -4.16
CA ARG A 152 2.89 1.00 -4.44
C ARG A 152 3.99 0.11 -3.84
N PRO A 153 3.85 -1.23 -3.85
CA PRO A 153 4.98 -2.12 -3.59
C PRO A 153 6.18 -1.79 -4.50
N VAL A 154 7.38 -1.94 -3.95
CA VAL A 154 8.66 -1.69 -4.61
C VAL A 154 9.43 -2.99 -4.78
N TRP A 155 10.37 -3.00 -5.72
CA TRP A 155 11.17 -4.19 -6.01
C TRP A 155 12.49 -4.13 -5.25
N ASN A 156 12.81 -5.17 -4.48
CA ASN A 156 14.14 -5.35 -3.91
C ASN A 156 15.04 -6.04 -4.96
N PHE A 157 15.92 -5.26 -5.60
CA PHE A 157 16.86 -5.79 -6.60
C PHE A 157 17.95 -6.67 -5.99
N THR A 158 18.28 -6.48 -4.71
CA THR A 158 19.32 -7.22 -4.00
C THR A 158 18.85 -8.64 -3.64
N GLU A 159 17.64 -8.75 -3.11
CA GLU A 159 17.10 -10.03 -2.59
C GLU A 159 16.15 -10.72 -3.58
N GLY A 160 15.81 -10.08 -4.70
CA GLY A 160 15.04 -10.71 -5.77
C GLY A 160 13.56 -10.92 -5.45
N HIS A 161 12.97 -10.11 -4.57
CA HIS A 161 11.56 -10.17 -4.22
C HIS A 161 10.91 -8.78 -4.15
N SER A 162 9.57 -8.75 -4.15
CA SER A 162 8.84 -7.51 -3.89
C SER A 162 8.85 -7.18 -2.40
N GLN A 163 8.78 -5.90 -2.07
CA GLN A 163 8.65 -5.42 -0.70
C GLN A 163 7.68 -4.23 -0.66
N LYS A 164 7.07 -3.99 0.49
CA LYS A 164 6.18 -2.85 0.71
C LYS A 164 6.24 -2.45 2.17
N CYS A 165 5.71 -1.28 2.51
CA CYS A 165 5.59 -0.89 3.91
C CYS A 165 4.83 -2.00 4.67
N ASP A 166 5.36 -2.38 5.81
CA ASP A 166 4.79 -3.32 6.78
C ASP A 166 4.59 -2.60 8.13
N LEU A 167 4.54 -1.26 8.12
CA LEU A 167 4.43 -0.42 9.32
C LEU A 167 5.51 -0.72 10.37
N CYS A 168 6.69 -1.14 9.92
CA CYS A 168 7.79 -1.59 10.77
C CYS A 168 7.42 -2.81 11.63
N ALA A 169 6.48 -3.65 11.19
CA ALA A 169 6.09 -4.89 11.89
C ALA A 169 7.28 -5.85 12.07
N TYR A 170 8.16 -5.94 11.08
CA TYR A 170 9.34 -6.79 11.13
C TYR A 170 10.60 -5.99 10.78
N THR A 171 11.34 -5.58 11.80
CA THR A 171 12.56 -4.77 11.71
C THR A 171 13.72 -5.47 12.44
N PRO A 172 14.40 -6.43 11.81
CA PRO A 172 15.43 -7.25 12.47
C PRO A 172 16.68 -6.47 12.90
N TYR A 173 16.89 -5.25 12.38
CA TYR A 173 18.05 -4.41 12.69
C TYR A 173 17.70 -3.20 13.56
N TRP A 174 16.56 -3.26 14.25
CA TRP A 174 16.10 -2.18 15.11
C TRP A 174 16.04 -2.62 16.57
N ASN A 175 16.59 -1.79 17.46
CA ASN A 175 16.61 -2.05 18.91
C ASN A 175 15.33 -1.60 19.62
N GLU A 176 14.26 -1.33 18.87
CA GLU A 176 12.99 -0.79 19.34
C GLU A 176 11.85 -1.68 18.84
N THR A 177 10.72 -1.66 19.55
CA THR A 177 9.53 -2.40 19.12
C THR A 177 8.80 -1.62 18.03
N GLY A 178 8.74 -2.19 16.83
CA GLY A 178 8.01 -1.64 15.69
C GLY A 178 6.54 -2.09 15.61
N GLY A 179 5.89 -1.83 14.47
CA GLY A 179 4.52 -2.28 14.18
C GLY A 179 3.42 -1.28 14.55
N PRO A 180 2.14 -1.63 14.34
CA PRO A 180 1.00 -0.73 14.60
C PRO A 180 0.93 -0.17 16.03
N GLU A 181 1.28 -0.98 17.02
CA GLU A 181 1.33 -0.58 18.44
C GLU A 181 2.68 0.01 18.85
N GLY A 182 3.72 -0.18 18.03
CA GLY A 182 5.06 0.30 18.28
C GLY A 182 5.43 1.55 17.49
N LYS A 183 6.74 1.79 17.39
CA LYS A 183 7.32 2.92 16.66
C LYS A 183 7.38 2.63 15.16
N LYS A 184 7.49 3.69 14.35
CA LYS A 184 7.69 3.57 12.89
C LYS A 184 8.89 4.40 12.51
N ALA A 185 9.94 3.77 11.98
CA ALA A 185 11.22 4.43 11.73
C ALA A 185 11.10 5.71 10.88
N CYS A 186 10.22 5.70 9.86
CA CYS A 186 9.98 6.87 9.03
C CYS A 186 9.26 8.02 9.76
N VAL A 187 8.42 7.73 10.76
CA VAL A 187 7.73 8.72 11.59
C VAL A 187 8.72 9.31 12.60
N GLU A 188 9.46 8.45 13.30
CA GLU A 188 10.43 8.86 14.33
C GLU A 188 11.57 9.70 13.75
N MET A 189 12.09 9.31 12.58
CA MET A 189 13.25 9.97 11.98
C MET A 189 12.88 11.28 11.26
N CYS A 190 11.60 11.57 11.00
CA CYS A 190 11.22 12.74 10.21
C CYS A 190 11.46 14.04 11.00
N PRO A 191 12.48 14.86 10.66
CA PRO A 191 12.82 16.03 11.45
C PRO A 191 11.74 17.12 11.42
N LEU A 192 10.86 17.05 10.41
CA LEU A 192 9.82 18.05 10.15
C LEU A 192 8.46 17.59 10.69
N GLY A 193 8.32 16.34 11.13
CA GLY A 193 7.03 15.73 11.46
C GLY A 193 6.06 15.80 10.27
N ALA A 194 6.56 15.52 9.08
CA ALA A 194 5.79 15.48 7.82
C ALA A 194 5.11 14.13 7.60
N ILE A 195 5.36 13.13 8.44
CA ILE A 195 4.77 11.79 8.39
C ILE A 195 4.19 11.50 9.77
N THR A 196 2.96 11.00 9.82
CA THR A 196 2.33 10.54 11.06
C THR A 196 1.64 9.20 10.87
N PHE A 197 1.24 8.58 11.97
CA PHE A 197 0.56 7.30 12.00
C PHE A 197 -0.85 7.46 12.54
N THR A 198 -1.81 6.74 11.95
CA THR A 198 -3.17 6.63 12.47
C THR A 198 -3.67 5.20 12.40
N LYS A 199 -4.57 4.82 13.32
CA LYS A 199 -5.36 3.59 13.24
C LYS A 199 -6.73 3.82 12.61
N ILE A 200 -7.12 5.08 12.43
CA ILE A 200 -8.37 5.45 11.76
C ILE A 200 -8.18 5.21 10.28
N VAL A 201 -9.07 4.41 9.69
CA VAL A 201 -9.06 4.10 8.26
C VAL A 201 -9.31 5.40 7.47
N PRO A 202 -8.36 5.85 6.64
CA PRO A 202 -8.58 6.96 5.72
C PRO A 202 -9.58 6.56 4.64
N ASP A 203 -10.29 7.53 4.05
CA ASP A 203 -11.11 7.27 2.87
C ASP A 203 -10.23 6.74 1.73
N GLN A 204 -10.43 5.48 1.36
CA GLN A 204 -9.61 4.77 0.38
C GLN A 204 -9.73 5.37 -1.03
N ASN A 205 -10.81 6.12 -1.31
CA ASN A 205 -11.09 6.67 -2.63
C ASN A 205 -10.62 8.12 -2.79
N ARG A 206 -10.04 8.72 -1.74
CA ARG A 206 -9.63 10.12 -1.75
C ARG A 206 -8.15 10.28 -1.42
N GLU A 207 -7.45 11.11 -2.18
CA GLU A 207 -6.03 11.40 -1.95
C GLU A 207 -5.78 12.21 -0.67
N ASP A 208 -6.67 13.16 -0.40
CA ASP A 208 -6.57 14.09 0.73
C ASP A 208 -6.85 13.42 2.08
N SER A 209 -7.30 12.16 2.08
CA SER A 209 -7.37 11.35 3.30
C SER A 209 -6.00 10.85 3.77
N TYR A 210 -5.04 10.70 2.84
CA TYR A 210 -3.66 10.30 3.11
C TYR A 210 -2.70 11.50 3.14
N THR A 211 -3.01 12.55 2.38
CA THR A 211 -2.26 13.81 2.39
C THR A 211 -2.98 14.84 3.25
N VAL A 212 -2.58 14.94 4.52
CA VAL A 212 -3.24 15.73 5.54
C VAL A 212 -2.40 16.93 5.97
N ASN A 213 -3.03 17.88 6.65
CA ASN A 213 -2.34 19.03 7.20
C ASN A 213 -1.87 18.79 8.64
N LEU A 214 -0.57 18.61 8.82
CA LEU A 214 0.13 18.41 10.09
C LEU A 214 0.82 19.69 10.60
N ARG A 215 0.49 20.85 10.04
CA ARG A 215 1.10 22.16 10.38
C ARG A 215 0.37 22.81 11.55
N GLY A 216 1.09 23.01 12.65
CA GLY A 216 0.60 23.69 13.85
C GLY A 216 0.92 25.19 13.90
N LEU A 217 0.80 25.78 15.09
CA LEU A 217 1.01 27.22 15.34
C LEU A 217 2.34 27.79 14.83
N PRO A 218 3.50 27.11 14.94
CA PRO A 218 4.76 27.65 14.42
C PRO A 218 4.71 27.88 12.90
N TRP A 219 4.11 26.96 12.15
CA TRP A 219 3.95 27.07 10.70
C TRP A 219 2.97 28.18 10.33
N ALA A 220 1.87 28.29 11.07
CA ALA A 220 0.92 29.38 10.94
C ALA A 220 1.56 30.76 11.15
N ARG A 221 2.46 30.91 12.13
CA ARG A 221 3.20 32.17 12.37
C ARG A 221 4.13 32.55 11.20
N LEU A 222 4.61 31.57 10.45
CA LEU A 222 5.40 31.77 9.24
C LEU A 222 4.53 32.08 8.00
N GLY A 223 3.20 32.16 8.16
CA GLY A 223 2.26 32.43 7.07
C GLY A 223 1.90 31.20 6.23
N TYR A 224 2.28 30.00 6.67
CA TYR A 224 1.82 28.78 5.99
C TYR A 224 0.33 28.55 6.28
N PRO A 225 -0.51 28.39 5.23
CA PRO A 225 -1.94 28.22 5.42
C PRO A 225 -2.22 26.91 6.16
N GLY A 226 -2.74 26.99 7.38
CA GLY A 226 -2.97 25.84 8.24
C GLY A 226 -4.35 25.89 8.88
N TRP A 227 -5.34 25.24 8.25
CA TRP A 227 -6.77 25.24 8.60
C TRP A 227 -7.39 26.66 8.68
N ASP A 228 -8.65 26.79 8.26
CA ASP A 228 -9.42 28.01 8.46
C ASP A 228 -9.38 28.37 9.94
N THR A 229 -8.65 29.44 10.28
CA THR A 229 -8.44 29.82 11.67
C THR A 229 -8.97 31.23 11.88
N PRO A 230 -10.29 31.35 12.09
CA PRO A 230 -10.84 32.45 12.90
C PRO A 230 -10.05 32.64 14.22
N LEU A 231 -9.42 31.57 14.72
CA LEU A 231 -8.53 31.57 15.89
C LEU A 231 -7.18 32.31 15.68
N LEU A 232 -6.62 32.29 14.47
CA LEU A 232 -5.41 33.06 14.16
C LEU A 232 -5.75 34.52 13.87
N ASP A 233 -6.87 34.78 13.19
CA ASP A 233 -7.36 36.15 13.01
C ASP A 233 -7.63 36.82 14.36
N THR A 234 -8.17 36.11 15.34
CA THR A 234 -8.37 36.64 16.71
C THR A 234 -7.03 36.86 17.46
N LEU A 235 -6.08 35.94 17.36
CA LEU A 235 -4.76 36.09 17.99
C LEU A 235 -3.90 37.20 17.35
N PHE A 236 -3.96 37.35 16.02
CA PHE A 236 -3.21 38.37 15.28
C PHE A 236 -3.95 39.70 15.13
N ALA A 237 -5.27 39.78 15.35
CA ALA A 237 -5.99 41.05 15.49
C ALA A 237 -5.52 41.83 16.73
N SER A 238 -5.20 41.11 17.82
CA SER A 238 -4.58 41.67 19.02
C SER A 238 -3.17 42.22 18.74
N ALA A 239 -2.37 41.51 17.94
CA ALA A 239 -1.03 41.94 17.56
C ALA A 239 -1.04 43.14 16.59
N ARG A 240 -1.95 43.15 15.60
CA ARG A 240 -2.14 44.28 14.67
C ARG A 240 -2.61 45.57 15.36
N LYS A 241 -3.40 45.47 16.44
CA LYS A 241 -3.78 46.62 17.27
C LYS A 241 -2.62 47.24 18.05
N ARG A 242 -1.52 46.50 18.30
CA ARG A 242 -0.34 47.02 19.03
C ARG A 242 0.67 47.73 18.13
N THR A 243 0.65 47.49 16.81
CA THR A 243 1.58 48.10 15.86
C THR A 243 0.98 49.26 15.04
N GLY A 244 -0.34 49.50 15.15
CA GLY A 244 -1.05 50.57 14.47
C GLY A 244 -1.17 51.90 15.24
N GLY A 245 -0.46 52.06 16.36
CA GLY A 245 -0.45 53.30 17.15
C GLY A 245 0.94 53.95 17.11
N GLY A 246 1.28 54.61 16.01
CA GLY A 246 2.60 55.24 15.89
C GLY A 246 2.96 55.74 14.50
N ARG A 247 2.12 56.61 13.92
CA ARG A 247 2.54 57.78 13.13
C ARG A 247 1.34 58.67 12.85
#